data_AF-A0A1H7V9B6-F1
#
_entry.id   AF-A0A1H7V9B6-F1
#
_cell.length_a   1.000
_cell.length_b   1.000
_cell.length_c   1.000
_cell.angle_alpha   90.00
_cell.angle_beta   90.00
_cell.angle_gamma   90.00
#
_symmetry.space_group_name_H-M   'P 1'
#
loop_
_entity.id
_entity.type
_entity.pdbx_description
1 polymer ?
#
loop_
_entity_poly.entity_id
_entity_poly.type
_entity_poly.pdbx_seq_one_letter_code
_entity_poly.pdbx_strand_id
1 'polypeptide(L)'
;MSNTHYSDAEIAAALEACAREPVHIPGAIQPMGCLVSLDANLGRIRQVSANIEDFLGISVADALAGEPRKVLGDELVDLLDTELVKQDGSRAIAVERTDE
;
A
#
# COMPACT_ATOMS: atom_id res chain seq x y z
N MET A 1 9.24 -42.00 5.09
CA MET A 1 8.61 -40.78 4.53
C MET A 1 8.55 -40.95 3.03
N SER A 2 7.35 -41.01 2.45
CA SER A 2 7.20 -41.18 1.01
C SER A 2 7.70 -39.90 0.33
N ASN A 3 8.76 -40.00 -0.48
CA ASN A 3 9.11 -38.91 -1.40
C ASN A 3 8.03 -38.89 -2.47
N THR A 4 7.05 -38.01 -2.32
CA THR A 4 6.08 -37.75 -3.37
C THR A 4 6.82 -37.08 -4.53
N HIS A 5 7.09 -37.86 -5.58
CA HIS A 5 7.54 -37.31 -6.85
C HIS A 5 6.33 -36.72 -7.56
N TYR A 6 6.29 -35.38 -7.67
CA TYR A 6 5.32 -34.69 -8.51
C TYR A 6 5.67 -34.92 -9.98
N SER A 7 4.66 -35.16 -10.79
CA SER A 7 4.78 -35.19 -12.24
C SER A 7 5.02 -33.80 -12.80
N ASP A 8 5.64 -33.73 -13.99
CA ASP A 8 5.87 -32.45 -14.68
C ASP A 8 4.56 -31.68 -14.94
N ALA A 9 3.45 -32.40 -15.17
CA ALA A 9 2.14 -31.80 -15.37
C ALA A 9 1.61 -31.12 -14.10
N GLU A 10 1.82 -31.72 -12.92
CA GLU A 10 1.43 -31.12 -11.63
C GLU A 10 2.27 -29.88 -11.34
N ILE A 11 3.57 -29.90 -11.66
CA ILE A 11 4.45 -28.75 -11.51
C ILE A 11 4.03 -27.62 -12.45
N ALA A 12 3.74 -27.93 -13.73
CA ALA A 12 3.29 -26.94 -14.71
C ALA A 12 1.97 -26.28 -14.28
N ALA A 13 1.01 -27.07 -13.76
CA ALA A 13 -0.25 -26.54 -13.25
C ALA A 13 -0.06 -25.62 -12.02
N ALA A 14 0.87 -25.97 -11.12
CA ALA A 14 1.20 -25.14 -9.96
C ALA A 14 1.83 -23.80 -10.37
N LEU A 15 2.76 -23.82 -11.33
CA LEU A 15 3.39 -22.59 -11.86
C LEU A 15 2.36 -21.66 -12.49
N GLU A 16 1.41 -22.20 -13.26
CA GLU A 16 0.31 -21.43 -13.85
C GLU A 16 -0.62 -20.85 -12.77
N ALA A 17 -0.80 -21.54 -11.64
CA ALA A 17 -1.55 -20.99 -10.51
C ALA A 17 -0.77 -19.84 -9.83
N CYS A 18 0.53 -20.02 -9.56
CA CYS A 18 1.39 -18.99 -8.99
C CYS A 18 1.46 -17.73 -9.87
N ALA A 19 1.53 -17.90 -11.20
CA ALA A 19 1.57 -16.78 -12.14
C ALA A 19 0.28 -15.94 -12.15
N ARG A 20 -0.86 -16.54 -11.78
CA ARG A 20 -2.17 -15.88 -11.71
C ARG A 20 -2.47 -15.28 -10.33
N GLU A 21 -1.66 -15.55 -9.32
CA GLU A 21 -1.88 -15.02 -7.98
C GLU A 21 -1.70 -13.48 -7.97
N PRO A 22 -2.65 -12.71 -7.41
CA PRO A 22 -2.55 -11.26 -7.35
C PRO A 22 -1.64 -10.81 -6.20
N VAL A 23 -0.36 -11.19 -6.25
CA VAL A 23 0.63 -10.93 -5.19
C VAL A 23 0.86 -9.45 -4.87
N HIS A 24 0.47 -8.55 -5.77
CA HIS A 24 0.58 -7.08 -5.60
C HIS A 24 -0.58 -6.48 -4.80
N ILE A 25 -1.65 -7.24 -4.54
CA ILE A 25 -2.82 -6.84 -3.74
C ILE A 25 -3.23 -7.97 -2.79
N PRO A 26 -2.32 -8.42 -1.90
CA PRO A 26 -2.55 -9.60 -1.06
C PRO A 26 -3.68 -9.42 -0.03
N GLY A 27 -4.14 -8.19 0.21
CA GLY A 27 -5.19 -7.88 1.18
C GLY A 27 -4.73 -7.89 2.64
N ALA A 28 -3.46 -8.18 2.90
CA ALA A 28 -2.84 -8.18 4.22
C ALA A 28 -1.40 -7.69 4.14
N ILE A 29 -0.84 -7.32 5.31
CA ILE A 29 0.58 -6.98 5.45
C ILE A 29 1.29 -7.98 6.36
N GLN A 30 2.62 -8.03 6.28
CA GLN A 30 3.41 -8.70 7.31
C GLN A 30 3.33 -7.93 8.64
N PRO A 31 3.39 -8.60 9.81
CA PRO A 31 3.06 -7.99 11.10
C PRO A 31 4.17 -7.13 11.74
N MET A 32 5.30 -6.92 11.05
CA MET A 32 6.46 -6.19 11.59
C MET A 32 6.29 -4.66 11.58
N GLY A 33 5.18 -4.17 11.03
CA GLY A 33 4.81 -2.77 10.97
C GLY A 33 3.30 -2.62 10.87
N CYS A 34 2.82 -1.38 10.75
CA CYS A 34 1.45 -1.08 10.36
C CYS A 34 1.41 -0.38 8.99
N LEU A 35 0.25 -0.42 8.34
CA LEU A 35 0.00 0.28 7.08
C LEU A 35 -1.11 1.31 7.28
N VAL A 36 -0.91 2.50 6.71
CA VAL A 36 -1.94 3.55 6.56
C VAL A 36 -1.94 3.98 5.10
N SER A 37 -3.11 3.94 4.47
CA SER A 37 -3.31 4.41 3.09
C SER A 37 -4.24 5.61 3.10
N LEU A 38 -3.92 6.61 2.27
CA LEU A 38 -4.65 7.86 2.15
C LEU A 38 -5.16 8.05 0.72
N ASP A 39 -6.10 8.98 0.55
CA ASP A 39 -6.42 9.51 -0.77
C ASP A 39 -5.28 10.39 -1.33
N ALA A 40 -5.37 10.68 -2.63
CA ALA A 40 -4.29 11.36 -3.36
C ALA A 40 -3.98 12.78 -2.84
N ASN A 41 -4.94 13.41 -2.17
CA ASN A 41 -4.83 14.75 -1.60
C ASN A 41 -4.53 14.74 -0.09
N LEU A 42 -4.18 13.59 0.49
CA LEU A 42 -3.88 13.42 1.92
C LEU A 42 -4.97 13.95 2.86
N GLY A 43 -6.22 13.99 2.38
CA GLY A 43 -7.36 14.52 3.11
C GLY A 43 -8.06 13.47 3.96
N ARG A 44 -7.91 12.18 3.59
CA ARG A 44 -8.63 11.10 4.26
C ARG A 44 -7.84 9.80 4.29
N ILE A 45 -7.89 9.13 5.43
CA ILE A 45 -7.43 7.74 5.56
C ILE A 45 -8.44 6.81 4.89
N ARG A 46 -7.96 6.01 3.94
CA ARG A 46 -8.74 5.05 3.15
C ARG A 46 -8.72 3.66 3.76
N GLN A 47 -7.56 3.25 4.26
CA GLN A 47 -7.34 1.93 4.84
C GLN A 47 -6.27 2.02 5.93
N VAL A 48 -6.41 1.15 6.92
CA VAL A 48 -5.39 0.88 7.94
C VAL A 48 -5.23 -0.62 8.11
N SER A 49 -4.05 -1.08 8.49
CA SER A 49 -3.85 -2.47 8.86
C SER A 49 -4.58 -2.82 10.16
N ALA A 50 -4.92 -4.11 10.34
CA ALA A 50 -5.63 -4.58 11.53
C ALA A 50 -4.83 -4.38 12.84
N ASN A 51 -3.50 -4.30 12.76
CA ASN A 51 -2.58 -4.14 13.88
C ASN A 51 -2.16 -2.67 14.12
N ILE A 52 -2.87 -1.68 13.56
CA ILE A 52 -2.49 -0.26 13.73
C ILE A 52 -2.43 0.17 15.19
N GLU A 53 -3.31 -0.37 16.04
CA GLU A 53 -3.37 -0.04 17.46
C GLU A 53 -2.09 -0.45 18.20
N ASP A 54 -1.48 -1.58 17.82
CA ASP A 54 -0.25 -2.07 18.43
C ASP A 54 0.95 -1.15 18.17
N PHE A 55 0.92 -0.39 17.06
CA PHE A 55 2.02 0.48 16.63
C PHE A 55 1.78 1.95 16.99
N LEU A 56 0.56 2.44 16.85
CA LEU A 56 0.23 3.86 17.00
C LEU A 56 -0.67 4.16 18.20
N GLY A 57 -1.20 3.15 18.90
CA GLY A 57 -2.11 3.34 20.03
C GLY A 57 -3.47 3.94 19.63
N ILE A 58 -3.84 3.84 18.35
CA ILE A 58 -5.09 4.36 17.79
C ILE A 58 -5.89 3.18 17.25
N SER A 59 -7.17 3.09 17.64
CA SER A 59 -8.05 2.03 17.16
C SER A 59 -8.29 2.14 15.65
N VAL A 60 -8.61 1.03 15.00
CA VAL A 60 -8.97 1.01 13.56
C VAL A 60 -10.13 1.98 13.27
N ALA A 61 -11.15 2.01 14.13
CA ALA A 61 -12.31 2.86 13.95
C ALA A 61 -11.95 4.35 14.05
N ASP A 62 -11.16 4.73 15.05
CA ASP A 62 -10.74 6.11 15.24
C ASP A 62 -9.80 6.58 14.14
N ALA A 63 -8.88 5.72 13.67
CA ALA A 63 -8.00 6.04 12.56
C ALA A 63 -8.78 6.27 11.26
N LEU A 64 -9.78 5.44 10.95
CA LEU A 64 -10.60 5.58 9.73
C LEU A 64 -11.57 6.77 9.78
N ALA A 65 -12.01 7.17 10.98
CA ALA A 65 -12.87 8.34 11.19
C ALA A 65 -12.07 9.64 11.34
N GLY A 66 -10.79 9.55 11.66
CA GLY A 66 -9.92 10.66 11.96
C GLY A 66 -9.33 11.35 10.73
N GLU A 67 -8.72 12.51 11.01
CA GLU A 67 -7.92 13.23 10.03
C GLU A 67 -6.51 12.61 9.96
N PRO A 68 -5.89 12.56 8.77
CA PRO A 68 -4.52 12.11 8.58
C PRO A 68 -3.51 12.68 9.59
N ARG A 69 -3.60 13.98 9.89
CA ARG A 69 -2.72 14.67 10.85
C ARG A 69 -2.80 14.10 12.26
N LYS A 70 -3.97 13.62 12.69
CA LYS A 70 -4.13 13.01 14.03
C LYS A 70 -3.49 11.63 14.13
N VAL A 71 -3.29 10.94 13.02
CA VAL A 71 -2.71 9.59 12.97
C VAL A 71 -1.22 9.63 12.64
N LEU A 72 -0.83 10.50 11.71
CA LEU A 72 0.54 10.57 11.16
C LEU A 72 1.38 11.71 11.75
N GLY A 73 0.75 12.68 12.40
CA GLY A 73 1.40 13.90 12.89
C GLY A 73 1.56 14.97 11.81
N ASP A 74 1.62 16.23 12.25
CA ASP A 74 1.70 17.38 11.35
C ASP A 74 2.98 17.38 10.51
N GLU A 75 4.12 17.08 11.11
CA GLU A 75 5.42 17.10 10.43
C GLU A 75 5.48 16.15 9.23
N LEU A 76 4.94 14.94 9.37
CA LEU A 76 4.91 13.97 8.28
C LEU A 76 3.92 14.39 7.19
N VAL A 77 2.76 14.93 7.57
CA VAL A 77 1.77 15.39 6.58
C VAL A 77 2.31 16.59 5.80
N ASP A 78 2.96 17.55 6.45
CA ASP A 78 3.57 18.72 5.80
C ASP A 78 4.68 18.30 4.81
N LEU A 79 5.48 17.30 5.18
CA LEU A 79 6.49 16.72 4.31
C LEU A 79 5.86 16.07 3.06
N LEU A 80 4.80 15.29 3.24
CA LEU A 80 4.09 14.62 2.14
C LEU A 80 3.39 15.63 1.22
N ASP A 81 2.72 16.65 1.77
CA ASP A 81 2.10 17.75 1.01
C ASP A 81 3.15 18.46 0.13
N THR A 82 4.30 18.78 0.73
CA THR A 82 5.42 19.43 0.02
C THR A 82 5.90 18.57 -1.16
N GLU A 83 6.00 17.26 -0.98
CA GLU A 83 6.49 16.35 -2.03
C GLU A 83 5.45 16.11 -3.13
N LEU A 84 4.16 16.03 -2.78
CA LEU A 84 3.07 15.92 -3.76
C LEU A 84 3.02 17.14 -4.68
N VAL A 85 3.18 18.35 -4.14
CA VAL A 85 3.23 19.58 -4.94
C VAL A 85 4.40 19.57 -5.94
N LYS A 86 5.58 19.08 -5.53
CA LYS A 86 6.73 18.93 -6.43
C LYS A 86 6.48 17.91 -7.53
N GLN A 87 5.82 16.80 -7.20
CA GLN A 87 5.45 15.75 -8.14
C GLN A 87 4.45 16.25 -9.18
N ASP A 88 3.44 17.02 -8.77
CA ASP A 88 2.45 17.61 -9.68
C ASP A 88 3.10 18.64 -10.61
N GLY A 89 3.98 19.50 -10.10
CA GLY A 89 4.76 20.43 -10.93
C GLY A 89 5.69 19.71 -11.92
N SER A 90 6.35 18.63 -11.49
CA SER A 90 7.23 17.83 -12.35
C SER A 90 6.46 17.01 -13.39
N ARG A 91 5.27 16.50 -13.05
CA ARG A 91 4.36 15.83 -14.00
C ARG A 91 3.81 16.80 -15.01
N ALA A 92 3.41 18.01 -14.60
CA ALA A 92 2.95 19.05 -15.53
C ALA A 92 4.03 19.39 -16.58
N ILE A 93 5.29 19.50 -16.16
CA ILE A 93 6.43 19.73 -17.08
C ILE A 93 6.69 18.52 -17.99
N ALA A 94 6.46 17.29 -17.51
CA ALA A 94 6.67 16.07 -18.31
C ALA A 94 5.59 15.85 -19.38
N VAL A 95 4.37 16.36 -19.18
CA VAL A 95 3.25 16.22 -20.13
C VAL A 95 3.37 17.17 -21.34
N GLU A 96 4.16 18.25 -21.25
CA GLU A 96 4.39 19.18 -22.38
C GLU A 96 5.42 18.67 -23.41
N ARG A 97 5.95 17.44 -23.27
CA ARG A 97 6.97 16.87 -24.19
C ARG A 97 6.50 15.60 -24.88
N THR A 98 5.40 15.66 -25.62
CA THR A 98 5.08 14.62 -26.62
C THR A 98 4.28 15.23 -27.76
N ASP A 99 4.99 15.82 -28.72
CA ASP A 99 4.53 16.06 -30.09
C ASP A 99 5.70 15.75 -31.02
N GLU A 100 5.79 14.50 -31.48
CA GLU A 100 6.45 14.05 -32.73
C GLU A 100 5.91 12.68 -33.14
#